data_AF-A0AAE0T8T3-F1
#
_entry.id   AF-A0AAE0T8T3-F1
#
_cell.length_a   1.000
_cell.length_b   1.000
_cell.length_c   1.000
_cell.angle_alpha   90.00
_cell.angle_beta   90.00
_cell.angle_gamma   90.00
#
_symmetry.space_group_name_H-M   'P 1'
#
loop_
_entity.id
_entity.type
_entity.pdbx_description
1 polymer ?
#
loop_
_entity_poly.entity_id
_entity_poly.type
_entity_poly.pdbx_seq_one_letter_code
_entity_poly.pdbx_strand_id
1 'polypeptide(L)'
;MADKTKTTMYGTVKVFLWILFFLFFVVVVSVCATSNKLMYICSIHATIKSNLQDIFTGILLRNTSLNVTLNGTLNVITEPTTMDRTRSVASRIVSKAPTNLQTPRPDACEDCFSHNFKYVIDNDVTCKLYNNSQEIDLIIFIFTTHQRQQERNAIRQTWLKYTNKNTGNVRYSFLLGEVPDENVRNLVEMENKIHSDIIKEDFVDTYRNLTYKTMMAFKYSITKCSHAKYVLKTDDDMWVNIPGLLKVIQREKKTLQTAVGGACHPVAGPIRNPSSKWYASYQSYPHNSYPGFCSGTGKLFGGQLRFKFSRPESLRGRRK
;
A
#
# COMPACT_ATOMS: atom_id res chain seq x y z
N MET A 1 4.75 -67.95 -16.13
CA MET A 1 5.99 -67.49 -16.80
C MET A 1 5.76 -66.02 -17.14
N ALA A 2 6.71 -65.13 -16.80
CA ALA A 2 6.59 -63.66 -16.65
C ALA A 2 5.66 -63.25 -15.47
N ASP A 3 6.00 -62.37 -14.53
CA ASP A 3 6.91 -61.21 -14.56
C ASP A 3 7.47 -61.00 -13.13
N LYS A 4 8.56 -61.70 -12.77
CA LYS A 4 9.34 -61.46 -11.53
C LYS A 4 10.59 -60.60 -11.80
N THR A 5 10.73 -60.06 -13.02
CA THR A 5 11.91 -59.31 -13.46
C THR A 5 11.73 -57.79 -13.38
N LYS A 6 10.50 -57.26 -13.33
CA LYS A 6 10.28 -55.80 -13.20
C LYS A 6 10.45 -55.23 -11.79
N THR A 7 10.22 -56.01 -10.74
CA THR A 7 10.32 -55.52 -9.35
C THR A 7 11.77 -55.35 -8.90
N THR A 8 12.70 -56.15 -9.43
CA THR A 8 14.12 -56.08 -9.11
C THR A 8 14.81 -54.87 -9.76
N MET A 9 14.32 -54.42 -10.92
CA MET A 9 14.89 -53.30 -11.67
C MET A 9 14.56 -51.93 -11.02
N TYR A 10 13.37 -51.79 -10.43
CA TYR A 10 12.98 -50.58 -9.70
C TYR A 10 13.74 -50.39 -8.37
N GLY A 11 14.08 -51.50 -7.70
CA GLY A 11 14.89 -51.48 -6.47
C GLY A 11 16.35 -51.08 -6.74
N THR A 12 16.96 -51.64 -7.79
CA THR A 12 18.35 -51.33 -8.16
C THR A 12 18.52 -49.88 -8.63
N VAL A 13 17.57 -49.33 -9.39
CA VAL A 13 17.63 -47.92 -9.83
C VAL A 13 17.50 -46.95 -8.64
N LYS A 14 16.63 -47.24 -7.66
CA LYS A 14 16.51 -46.40 -6.44
C LYS A 14 17.79 -46.42 -5.60
N VAL A 15 18.42 -47.58 -5.44
CA VAL A 15 19.69 -47.71 -4.70
C VAL A 15 20.82 -46.99 -5.44
N PHE A 16 20.86 -47.09 -6.77
CA PHE A 16 21.88 -46.41 -7.59
C PHE A 16 21.73 -44.87 -7.55
N LEU A 17 20.50 -44.35 -7.60
CA LEU A 17 20.23 -42.92 -7.42
C LEU A 17 20.61 -42.43 -6.01
N TRP A 18 20.38 -43.24 -4.98
CA TRP A 18 20.78 -42.91 -3.61
C TRP A 18 22.31 -42.88 -3.45
N ILE A 19 23.02 -43.82 -4.06
CA ILE A 19 24.49 -43.86 -4.03
C ILE A 19 25.08 -42.67 -4.80
N LEU A 20 24.53 -42.32 -5.97
CA LEU A 20 24.95 -41.14 -6.72
C LEU A 20 24.70 -39.84 -5.95
N PHE A 21 23.56 -39.74 -5.25
CA PHE A 21 23.24 -38.59 -4.41
C PHE A 21 24.20 -38.48 -3.20
N PHE A 22 24.54 -39.61 -2.59
CA PHE A 22 25.46 -39.66 -1.45
C PHE A 22 26.91 -39.34 -1.87
N LEU A 23 27.37 -39.87 -3.00
CA LEU A 23 28.69 -39.55 -3.56
C LEU A 23 28.78 -38.08 -3.98
N PHE A 24 27.74 -37.52 -4.59
CA PHE A 24 27.66 -36.09 -4.89
C PHE A 24 27.72 -35.25 -3.62
N PHE A 25 27.01 -35.66 -2.56
CA PHE A 25 27.04 -34.98 -1.26
C PHE A 25 28.43 -35.01 -0.62
N VAL A 26 29.11 -36.17 -0.63
CA VAL A 26 30.47 -36.31 -0.08
C VAL A 26 31.46 -35.46 -0.86
N VAL A 27 31.37 -35.41 -2.19
CA VAL A 27 32.22 -34.54 -3.03
C VAL A 27 31.96 -33.06 -2.72
N VAL A 28 30.71 -32.64 -2.59
CA VAL A 28 30.35 -31.25 -2.27
C VAL A 28 30.85 -30.85 -0.86
N VAL A 29 30.73 -31.73 0.13
CA VAL A 29 31.22 -31.47 1.49
C VAL A 29 32.76 -31.42 1.51
N SER A 30 33.44 -32.30 0.78
CA SER A 30 34.90 -32.31 0.69
C SER A 30 35.47 -31.10 -0.06
N VAL A 31 34.75 -30.60 -1.09
CA VAL A 31 35.08 -29.36 -1.80
C VAL A 31 34.80 -28.12 -0.92
N CYS A 32 33.80 -28.17 -0.04
CA CYS A 32 33.54 -27.09 0.93
C CYS A 32 34.57 -27.03 2.07
N ALA A 33 35.14 -28.17 2.47
CA ALA A 33 36.10 -28.24 3.58
C ALA A 33 37.50 -27.70 3.24
N THR A 34 37.80 -27.44 1.95
CA THR A 34 39.17 -27.11 1.48
C THR A 34 39.33 -25.69 0.97
N SER A 35 38.30 -24.82 1.01
CA SER A 35 38.43 -23.44 0.50
C SER A 35 37.59 -22.43 1.30
N ASN A 36 38.29 -21.49 1.96
CA ASN A 36 37.70 -20.39 2.73
C ASN A 36 36.89 -19.36 1.89
N LYS A 37 36.73 -19.56 0.56
CA LYS A 37 35.92 -18.69 -0.32
C LYS A 37 34.51 -19.21 -0.64
N LEU A 38 34.08 -20.36 -0.10
CA LEU A 38 32.80 -20.99 -0.46
C LEU A 38 31.67 -20.93 0.59
N MET A 39 31.90 -20.34 1.77
CA MET A 39 30.88 -20.17 2.83
C MET A 39 29.61 -19.41 2.36
N TYR A 40 29.72 -18.57 1.33
CA TYR A 40 28.60 -17.78 0.79
C TYR A 40 27.61 -18.63 -0.03
N ILE A 41 28.05 -19.73 -0.65
CA ILE A 41 27.21 -20.56 -1.52
C ILE A 41 26.36 -21.55 -0.70
N CYS A 42 26.88 -22.02 0.45
CA CYS A 42 26.12 -22.90 1.37
C CYS A 42 24.90 -22.20 1.99
N SER A 43 24.96 -20.88 2.26
CA SER A 43 23.84 -20.11 2.81
C SER A 43 22.69 -19.93 1.81
N ILE A 44 23.01 -19.85 0.52
CA ILE A 44 22.01 -19.72 -0.56
C ILE A 44 21.28 -21.07 -0.77
N HIS A 45 21.98 -22.20 -0.63
CA HIS A 45 21.38 -23.53 -0.82
C HIS A 45 20.42 -23.94 0.32
N ALA A 46 20.70 -23.57 1.57
CA ALA A 46 19.80 -23.82 2.70
C ALA A 46 18.45 -23.09 2.54
N THR A 47 18.47 -21.90 1.95
CA THR A 47 17.28 -21.06 1.71
C THR A 47 16.45 -21.57 0.52
N ILE A 48 17.08 -22.21 -0.48
CA ILE A 48 16.38 -22.85 -1.60
C ILE A 48 15.70 -24.16 -1.16
N LYS A 49 16.30 -24.88 -0.21
CA LYS A 49 15.75 -26.15 0.34
C LYS A 49 14.44 -25.93 1.11
N SER A 50 14.33 -24.87 1.91
CA SER A 50 13.09 -24.57 2.65
C SER A 50 11.96 -24.16 1.71
N ASN A 51 12.24 -23.34 0.70
CA ASN A 51 11.22 -22.86 -0.25
C ASN A 51 10.71 -23.95 -1.22
N LEU A 52 11.53 -24.94 -1.57
CA LEU A 52 11.08 -26.04 -2.46
C LEU A 52 10.24 -27.10 -1.72
N GLN A 53 10.48 -27.34 -0.43
CA GLN A 53 9.65 -28.27 0.35
C GLN A 53 8.22 -27.74 0.52
N ASP A 54 8.04 -26.42 0.72
CA ASP A 54 6.71 -25.82 0.85
C ASP A 54 5.91 -25.82 -0.47
N ILE A 55 6.60 -25.65 -1.60
CA ILE A 55 5.98 -25.70 -2.94
C ILE A 55 5.51 -27.13 -3.29
N PHE A 56 6.31 -28.16 -3.00
CA PHE A 56 5.93 -29.54 -3.28
C PHE A 56 4.78 -30.04 -2.39
N THR A 57 4.72 -29.58 -1.14
CA THR A 57 3.62 -29.94 -0.22
C THR A 57 2.30 -29.25 -0.62
N GLY A 58 2.36 -28.04 -1.20
CA GLY A 58 1.20 -27.29 -1.68
C GLY A 58 0.64 -27.72 -3.05
N ILE A 59 1.40 -28.50 -3.83
CA ILE A 59 0.97 -29.05 -5.13
C ILE A 59 0.32 -30.43 -4.95
N LEU A 60 0.77 -31.25 -3.98
CA LEU A 60 0.22 -32.58 -3.71
C LEU A 60 -1.16 -32.57 -3.01
N LEU A 61 -1.56 -31.46 -2.37
CA LEU A 61 -2.87 -31.34 -1.71
C LEU A 61 -3.98 -30.75 -2.61
N ARG A 62 -3.68 -30.36 -3.86
CA ARG A 62 -4.60 -29.60 -4.72
C ARG A 62 -5.21 -30.37 -5.90
N ASN A 63 -4.92 -31.67 -6.02
CA ASN A 63 -5.49 -32.53 -7.06
C ASN A 63 -6.43 -33.59 -6.46
N THR A 64 -7.55 -33.15 -5.91
CA THR A 64 -8.78 -33.97 -5.92
C THR A 64 -9.98 -33.07 -6.22
N SER A 65 -10.53 -33.26 -7.42
CA SER A 65 -11.92 -32.99 -7.86
C SER A 65 -12.49 -31.56 -7.77
N LEU A 66 -12.74 -30.95 -8.94
CA LEU A 66 -14.11 -30.63 -9.37
C LEU A 66 -14.17 -30.22 -10.85
N ASN A 67 -14.90 -31.03 -11.63
CA ASN A 67 -15.32 -30.77 -13.00
C ASN A 67 -16.41 -29.70 -13.02
N VAL A 68 -16.26 -28.66 -13.83
CA VAL A 68 -17.39 -27.87 -14.36
C VAL A 68 -17.15 -27.62 -15.84
N THR A 69 -18.01 -28.21 -16.65
CA THR A 69 -18.12 -28.02 -18.10
C THR A 69 -18.83 -26.69 -18.39
N LEU A 70 -18.19 -25.79 -19.12
CA LEU A 70 -18.86 -24.62 -19.72
C LEU A 70 -18.66 -24.66 -21.23
N ASN A 71 -19.72 -25.07 -21.94
CA ASN A 71 -19.89 -24.83 -23.37
C ASN A 71 -20.35 -23.39 -23.56
N GLY A 72 -19.59 -22.58 -24.30
CA GLY A 72 -19.98 -21.23 -24.69
C GLY A 72 -19.08 -20.69 -25.79
N THR A 73 -19.61 -20.67 -27.02
CA THR A 73 -19.00 -20.11 -28.22
C THR A 73 -18.74 -18.60 -28.07
N LEU A 74 -17.50 -18.18 -28.29
CA LEU A 74 -17.07 -16.78 -28.30
C LEU A 74 -17.08 -16.27 -29.76
N ASN A 75 -18.08 -15.46 -30.11
CA ASN A 75 -18.08 -14.69 -31.35
C ASN A 75 -17.27 -13.40 -31.13
N VAL A 76 -16.14 -13.31 -31.81
CA VAL A 76 -15.32 -12.09 -31.93
C VAL A 76 -15.93 -11.22 -33.02
N ILE A 77 -16.58 -10.13 -32.64
CA ILE A 77 -16.98 -9.08 -33.58
C ILE A 77 -15.91 -7.98 -33.50
N THR A 78 -15.10 -7.88 -34.54
CA THR A 78 -14.28 -6.72 -34.85
C THR A 78 -15.13 -5.68 -35.57
N GLU A 79 -15.21 -4.45 -35.08
CA GLU A 79 -15.69 -3.31 -35.88
C GLU A 79 -14.60 -2.26 -36.09
N PRO A 80 -14.55 -1.61 -37.27
CA PRO A 80 -13.43 -0.79 -37.70
C PRO A 80 -13.56 0.67 -37.26
N THR A 81 -12.41 1.31 -37.08
CA THR A 81 -12.25 2.75 -36.92
C THR A 81 -12.58 3.51 -38.20
N THR A 82 -13.57 4.40 -38.16
CA THR A 82 -13.63 5.58 -39.04
C THR A 82 -14.03 6.82 -38.23
N MET A 83 -13.21 7.86 -38.34
CA MET A 83 -13.53 9.23 -37.96
C MET A 83 -14.63 9.74 -38.89
N ASP A 84 -15.73 10.26 -38.32
CA ASP A 84 -16.52 11.28 -38.98
C ASP A 84 -16.94 12.35 -37.98
N ARG A 85 -16.64 13.60 -38.31
CA ARG A 85 -16.65 14.76 -37.42
C ARG A 85 -17.72 15.74 -37.88
N THR A 86 -18.99 15.44 -37.60
CA THR A 86 -20.06 16.44 -37.65
C THR A 86 -21.31 15.97 -36.92
N ARG A 87 -21.52 16.37 -35.66
CA ARG A 87 -22.88 16.69 -35.17
C ARG A 87 -22.92 17.47 -33.86
N SER A 88 -23.53 18.65 -33.98
CA SER A 88 -24.40 19.38 -33.04
C SER A 88 -24.13 19.27 -31.54
N VAL A 89 -23.82 20.44 -30.97
CA VAL A 89 -23.98 20.77 -29.55
C VAL A 89 -25.45 20.59 -29.16
N ALA A 90 -25.80 19.43 -28.63
CA ALA A 90 -27.02 19.26 -27.86
C ALA A 90 -26.71 19.71 -26.41
N SER A 91 -27.31 20.83 -26.01
CA SER A 91 -27.28 21.31 -24.63
C SER A 91 -27.86 20.22 -23.72
N ARG A 92 -26.99 19.56 -22.95
CA ARG A 92 -27.44 18.69 -21.86
C ARG A 92 -28.13 19.59 -20.84
N ILE A 93 -29.43 19.40 -20.68
CA ILE A 93 -30.20 19.95 -19.58
C ILE A 93 -29.50 19.50 -18.29
N VAL A 94 -28.80 20.44 -17.65
CA VAL A 94 -28.28 20.27 -16.30
C VAL A 94 -29.51 20.23 -15.41
N SER A 95 -29.90 19.02 -14.99
CA SER A 95 -30.96 18.85 -13.99
C SER A 95 -30.60 19.68 -12.76
N LYS A 96 -31.38 20.73 -12.51
CA LYS A 96 -31.25 21.62 -11.37
C LYS A 96 -31.25 20.76 -10.10
N ALA A 97 -30.31 21.04 -9.18
CA ALA A 97 -30.26 20.35 -7.90
C ALA A 97 -31.64 20.43 -7.22
N PRO A 98 -32.18 19.33 -6.67
CA PRO A 98 -33.44 19.38 -5.93
C PRO A 98 -33.28 20.33 -4.76
N THR A 99 -34.03 21.44 -4.77
CA THR A 99 -33.93 22.55 -3.81
C THR A 99 -34.39 22.20 -2.38
N ASN A 100 -34.72 20.94 -2.10
CA ASN A 100 -35.33 20.53 -0.83
C ASN A 100 -34.71 19.27 -0.18
N LEU A 101 -33.50 18.88 -0.59
CA LEU A 101 -32.77 17.81 0.11
C LEU A 101 -32.12 18.40 1.37
N GLN A 102 -32.81 18.28 2.52
CA GLN A 102 -32.17 18.47 3.82
C GLN A 102 -31.04 17.45 3.95
N THR A 103 -29.80 17.91 3.78
CA THR A 103 -28.63 17.05 3.98
C THR A 103 -28.19 17.12 5.44
N PRO A 104 -27.87 15.98 6.06
CA PRO A 104 -27.32 15.96 7.42
C PRO A 104 -25.87 16.48 7.49
N ARG A 105 -25.24 16.80 6.34
CA ARG A 105 -23.86 17.28 6.28
C ARG A 105 -23.81 18.80 6.50
N PRO A 106 -23.12 19.29 7.53
CA PRO A 106 -22.92 20.72 7.73
C PRO A 106 -21.84 21.28 6.78
N ASP A 107 -21.98 22.54 6.36
CA ASP A 107 -21.02 23.22 5.45
C ASP A 107 -19.72 23.59 6.16
N ALA A 108 -19.80 23.88 7.46
CA ALA A 108 -18.67 24.04 8.36
C ALA A 108 -18.73 22.97 9.44
N CYS A 109 -17.59 22.52 9.94
CA CYS A 109 -17.59 21.57 11.03
C CYS A 109 -16.45 21.86 12.00
N GLU A 110 -16.80 21.84 13.29
CA GLU A 110 -15.86 21.92 14.39
C GLU A 110 -15.33 20.50 14.65
N ASP A 111 -14.01 20.36 14.81
CA ASP A 111 -13.34 19.10 15.10
C ASP A 111 -13.53 17.96 14.07
N CYS A 112 -13.74 18.27 12.79
CA CYS A 112 -13.90 17.27 11.71
C CYS A 112 -12.76 16.25 11.61
N PHE A 113 -11.58 16.62 12.12
CA PHE A 113 -10.38 15.81 12.08
C PHE A 113 -10.14 15.05 13.39
N SER A 114 -11.04 15.17 14.36
CA SER A 114 -11.00 14.43 15.63
C SER A 114 -11.68 13.07 15.49
N HIS A 115 -11.04 12.05 16.06
CA HIS A 115 -11.59 10.71 16.22
C HIS A 115 -10.96 10.04 17.43
N ASN A 116 -11.67 9.06 18.01
CA ASN A 116 -11.25 8.34 19.22
C ASN A 116 -10.67 6.94 18.94
N PHE A 117 -10.43 6.58 17.68
CA PHE A 117 -9.77 5.33 17.31
C PHE A 117 -8.39 5.20 17.99
N LYS A 118 -8.07 3.98 18.41
CA LYS A 118 -6.85 3.64 19.15
C LYS A 118 -5.84 3.00 18.21
N TYR A 119 -4.56 3.30 18.43
CA TYR A 119 -3.47 2.59 17.76
C TYR A 119 -3.39 1.17 18.30
N VAL A 120 -3.70 0.19 17.44
CA VAL A 120 -3.47 -1.24 17.69
C VAL A 120 -2.00 -1.57 17.43
N ILE A 121 -1.41 -0.93 16.42
CA ILE A 121 0.03 -0.96 16.13
C ILE A 121 0.49 0.50 15.97
N ASP A 122 1.34 0.98 16.88
CA ASP A 122 1.82 2.37 16.91
C ASP A 122 3.19 2.55 16.20
N ASN A 123 4.09 1.57 16.36
CA ASN A 123 5.47 1.61 15.83
C ASN A 123 6.14 2.99 15.96
N ASP A 124 6.12 3.53 17.19
CA ASP A 124 6.68 4.82 17.58
C ASP A 124 8.14 5.02 17.12
N VAL A 125 8.86 3.91 16.95
CA VAL A 125 10.22 3.81 16.41
C VAL A 125 10.40 4.51 15.07
N THR A 126 9.35 4.63 14.24
CA THR A 126 9.42 5.34 12.97
C THR A 126 9.76 6.82 13.17
N CYS A 127 9.25 7.44 14.23
CA CYS A 127 9.47 8.86 14.53
C CYS A 127 10.53 9.06 15.61
N LYS A 128 11.35 8.04 15.92
CA LYS A 128 12.51 8.25 16.78
C LYS A 128 13.60 8.99 16.00
N LEU A 129 14.18 9.99 16.66
CA LEU A 129 15.36 10.70 16.19
C LEU A 129 16.61 9.86 16.47
N TYR A 130 17.53 9.82 15.52
CA TYR A 130 18.80 9.08 15.61
C TYR A 130 19.98 10.04 15.41
N ASN A 131 21.15 9.69 15.94
CA ASN A 131 22.45 10.33 15.64
C ASN A 131 22.47 11.86 15.75
N ASN A 132 21.87 12.43 16.80
CA ASN A 132 21.76 13.88 17.03
C ASN A 132 20.99 14.66 15.93
N SER A 133 20.33 13.99 14.98
CA SER A 133 19.40 14.64 14.08
C SER A 133 18.27 15.27 14.89
N GLN A 134 18.01 16.55 14.68
CA GLN A 134 16.94 17.27 15.37
C GLN A 134 15.58 17.14 14.66
N GLU A 135 15.57 16.69 13.41
CA GLU A 135 14.38 16.77 12.55
C GLU A 135 14.31 15.62 11.53
N ILE A 136 13.08 15.30 11.10
CA ILE A 136 12.80 14.44 9.95
C ILE A 136 12.44 15.37 8.78
N ASP A 137 13.08 15.22 7.63
CA ASP A 137 12.76 16.06 6.47
C ASP A 137 11.44 15.65 5.83
N LEU A 138 11.16 14.35 5.74
CA LEU A 138 9.95 13.83 5.12
C LEU A 138 9.49 12.54 5.80
N ILE A 139 8.22 12.47 6.19
CA ILE A 139 7.56 11.20 6.51
C ILE A 139 6.53 10.85 5.43
N ILE A 140 6.54 9.60 4.99
CA ILE A 140 5.69 9.07 3.92
C ILE A 140 4.68 8.08 4.50
N PHE A 141 3.40 8.41 4.44
CA PHE A 141 2.32 7.48 4.79
C PHE A 141 1.78 6.83 3.53
N ILE A 142 1.88 5.50 3.48
CA ILE A 142 1.48 4.69 2.35
C ILE A 142 0.21 3.97 2.72
N PHE A 143 -0.88 4.26 2.02
CA PHE A 143 -2.16 3.62 2.28
C PHE A 143 -2.19 2.29 1.54
N THR A 144 -2.53 1.24 2.27
CA THR A 144 -2.54 -0.15 1.76
C THR A 144 -3.66 -0.93 2.45
N THR A 145 -3.92 -2.16 2.00
CA THR A 145 -4.85 -3.10 2.63
C THR A 145 -4.14 -4.35 3.09
N HIS A 146 -4.75 -5.10 4.00
CA HIS A 146 -4.10 -6.21 4.71
C HIS A 146 -3.52 -7.28 3.77
N GLN A 147 -4.24 -7.61 2.69
CA GLN A 147 -3.84 -8.64 1.71
C GLN A 147 -2.68 -8.21 0.80
N ARG A 148 -2.36 -6.91 0.73
CA ARG A 148 -1.36 -6.32 -0.19
C ARG A 148 0.08 -6.45 0.30
N GLN A 149 0.43 -7.60 0.88
CA GLN A 149 1.77 -7.83 1.44
C GLN A 149 2.84 -7.81 0.34
N GLN A 150 2.51 -8.30 -0.86
CA GLN A 150 3.45 -8.33 -1.99
C GLN A 150 3.78 -6.91 -2.48
N GLU A 151 2.79 -6.02 -2.53
CA GLU A 151 2.96 -4.62 -2.89
C GLU A 151 3.81 -3.88 -1.85
N ARG A 152 3.52 -4.08 -0.55
CA ARG A 152 4.37 -3.55 0.52
C ARG A 152 5.81 -4.02 0.39
N ASN A 153 6.03 -5.31 0.10
CA ASN A 153 7.36 -5.86 -0.12
C ASN A 153 8.05 -5.27 -1.35
N ALA A 154 7.34 -5.11 -2.46
CA ALA A 154 7.87 -4.48 -3.66
C ALA A 154 8.30 -3.03 -3.38
N ILE A 155 7.48 -2.27 -2.65
CA ILE A 155 7.79 -0.90 -2.25
C ILE A 155 9.03 -0.84 -1.33
N ARG A 156 9.13 -1.71 -0.32
CA ARG A 156 10.33 -1.86 0.55
C ARG A 156 11.60 -2.14 -0.25
N GLN A 157 11.51 -3.02 -1.26
CA GLN A 157 12.64 -3.47 -2.08
C GLN A 157 13.02 -2.49 -3.19
N THR A 158 12.19 -1.48 -3.45
CA THR A 158 12.41 -0.49 -4.52
C THR A 158 12.69 0.89 -3.95
N TRP A 159 11.72 1.80 -4.02
CA TRP A 159 11.92 3.22 -3.77
C TRP A 159 12.07 3.57 -2.28
N LEU A 160 11.68 2.68 -1.36
CA LEU A 160 11.95 2.89 0.07
C LEU A 160 13.39 2.63 0.50
N LYS A 161 14.26 2.10 -0.37
CA LYS A 161 15.69 1.96 -0.08
C LYS A 161 16.35 3.29 0.33
N TYR A 162 15.84 4.42 -0.16
CA TYR A 162 16.31 5.77 0.20
C TYR A 162 15.97 6.20 1.64
N THR A 163 15.15 5.44 2.38
CA THR A 163 14.78 5.76 3.77
C THR A 163 15.74 5.16 4.80
N ASN A 164 16.69 4.32 4.36
CA ASN A 164 17.60 3.55 5.20
C ASN A 164 16.86 2.82 6.34
N LYS A 165 15.80 2.08 6.01
CA LYS A 165 15.01 1.26 6.95
C LYS A 165 14.56 1.98 8.22
N ASN A 166 14.03 3.22 8.16
CA ASN A 166 13.69 3.91 9.42
C ASN A 166 14.68 4.96 9.94
N THR A 167 15.92 5.00 9.43
CA THR A 167 17.04 5.58 10.21
C THR A 167 17.60 6.89 9.67
N GLY A 168 17.31 7.27 8.42
CA GLY A 168 17.82 8.49 7.76
C GLY A 168 17.13 9.80 8.19
N ASN A 169 16.83 10.71 7.26
CA ASN A 169 15.90 11.84 7.48
C ASN A 169 14.59 11.71 6.69
N VAL A 170 14.46 10.63 5.91
CA VAL A 170 13.20 10.24 5.27
C VAL A 170 12.67 9.02 6.01
N ARG A 171 11.39 9.07 6.38
CA ARG A 171 10.67 8.01 7.08
C ARG A 171 9.49 7.53 6.26
N TYR A 172 9.01 6.34 6.54
CA TYR A 172 7.76 5.85 6.00
C TYR A 172 7.03 4.95 6.99
N SER A 173 5.71 4.84 6.79
CA SER A 173 4.90 3.77 7.39
C SER A 173 3.77 3.37 6.47
N PHE A 174 3.42 2.08 6.50
CA PHE A 174 2.20 1.55 5.90
C PHE A 174 1.02 1.73 6.86
N LEU A 175 -0.08 2.30 6.37
CA LEU A 175 -1.26 2.59 7.18
C LEU A 175 -2.39 1.61 6.86
N LEU A 176 -2.87 0.94 7.90
CA LEU A 176 -4.00 0.01 7.85
C LEU A 176 -5.05 0.39 8.89
N GLY A 177 -6.30 0.06 8.60
CA GLY A 177 -7.35 -0.05 9.61
C GLY A 177 -7.46 -1.49 10.13
N GLU A 178 -8.60 -1.82 10.69
CA GLU A 178 -8.95 -3.15 11.18
C GLU A 178 -9.76 -3.96 10.16
N VAL A 179 -9.60 -5.28 10.20
CA VAL A 179 -10.34 -6.23 9.38
C VAL A 179 -10.95 -7.33 10.27
N PRO A 180 -12.16 -7.83 9.98
CA PRO A 180 -12.78 -8.89 10.78
C PRO A 180 -12.04 -10.23 10.76
N ASP A 181 -11.34 -10.53 9.66
CA ASP A 181 -10.66 -11.81 9.45
C ASP A 181 -9.42 -11.94 10.33
N GLU A 182 -9.47 -12.87 11.29
CA GLU A 182 -8.39 -13.14 12.24
C GLU A 182 -7.11 -13.65 11.59
N ASN A 183 -7.20 -14.49 10.56
CA ASN A 183 -6.03 -14.99 9.85
C ASN A 183 -5.29 -13.84 9.16
N VAL A 184 -6.05 -12.94 8.53
CA VAL A 184 -5.49 -11.75 7.87
C VAL A 184 -4.87 -10.80 8.91
N ARG A 185 -5.49 -10.62 10.08
CA ARG A 185 -4.89 -9.84 11.19
C ARG A 185 -3.57 -10.44 11.65
N ASN A 186 -3.52 -11.75 11.87
CA ASN A 186 -2.32 -12.46 12.32
C ASN A 186 -1.18 -12.34 11.30
N LEU A 187 -1.47 -12.40 9.99
CA LEU A 187 -0.47 -12.17 8.95
C LEU A 187 0.14 -10.77 9.02
N VAL A 188 -0.68 -9.74 9.23
CA VAL A 188 -0.20 -8.35 9.40
C VAL A 188 0.63 -8.19 10.67
N GLU A 189 0.25 -8.86 11.77
CA GLU A 189 1.05 -8.82 13.01
C GLU A 189 2.40 -9.52 12.85
N MET A 190 2.45 -10.67 12.15
CA MET A 190 3.70 -11.35 11.84
C MET A 190 4.60 -10.50 10.93
N GLU A 191 4.03 -9.89 9.89
CA GLU A 191 4.75 -8.94 9.04
C GLU A 191 5.31 -7.77 9.87
N ASN A 192 4.50 -7.23 10.78
CA ASN A 192 4.90 -6.13 11.63
C ASN A 192 6.08 -6.48 12.55
N LYS A 193 6.09 -7.70 13.12
CA LYS A 193 7.21 -8.18 13.95
C LYS A 193 8.54 -8.20 13.19
N ILE A 194 8.50 -8.38 11.87
CA ILE A 194 9.69 -8.43 11.02
C ILE A 194 10.13 -7.02 10.61
N HIS A 195 9.18 -6.16 10.22
CA HIS A 195 9.50 -4.90 9.55
C HIS A 195 9.35 -3.64 10.43
N SER A 196 8.49 -3.68 11.45
CA SER A 196 8.21 -2.55 12.35
C SER A 196 7.90 -1.23 11.62
N ASP A 197 7.21 -1.32 10.48
CA ASP A 197 6.90 -0.20 9.59
C ASP A 197 5.40 -0.03 9.31
N ILE A 198 4.55 -0.71 10.09
CA ILE A 198 3.09 -0.66 9.98
C ILE A 198 2.50 0.19 11.11
N ILE A 199 1.56 1.07 10.79
CA ILE A 199 0.72 1.72 11.80
C ILE A 199 -0.72 1.24 11.53
N LYS A 200 -1.41 0.81 12.59
CA LYS A 200 -2.78 0.29 12.51
C LYS A 200 -3.66 0.93 13.58
N GLU A 201 -4.84 1.43 13.19
CA GLU A 201 -5.90 1.84 14.11
C GLU A 201 -7.13 0.91 14.00
N ASP A 202 -8.00 0.96 15.02
CA ASP A 202 -9.16 0.07 15.19
C ASP A 202 -10.43 0.49 14.41
N PHE A 203 -10.31 1.31 13.36
CA PHE A 203 -11.42 1.60 12.44
C PHE A 203 -11.52 0.56 11.33
N VAL A 204 -12.73 0.21 10.89
CA VAL A 204 -12.91 -0.78 9.80
C VAL A 204 -12.30 -0.28 8.49
N ASP A 205 -11.35 -1.02 7.93
CA ASP A 205 -10.64 -0.63 6.72
C ASP A 205 -11.48 -0.91 5.47
N THR A 206 -12.04 0.15 4.91
CA THR A 206 -12.77 0.10 3.65
C THR A 206 -12.43 1.30 2.80
N TYR A 207 -12.70 1.21 1.50
CA TYR A 207 -12.55 2.32 0.57
C TYR A 207 -13.31 3.59 1.00
N ARG A 208 -14.51 3.42 1.58
CA ARG A 208 -15.31 4.54 2.10
C ARG A 208 -14.72 5.17 3.36
N ASN A 209 -13.93 4.40 4.11
CA ASN A 209 -13.27 4.82 5.35
C ASN A 209 -11.83 5.32 5.14
N LEU A 210 -11.39 5.56 3.91
CA LEU A 210 -10.09 6.19 3.63
C LEU A 210 -9.95 7.58 4.29
N THR A 211 -11.06 8.23 4.60
CA THR A 211 -11.08 9.46 5.40
C THR A 211 -10.48 9.23 6.79
N TYR A 212 -10.85 8.13 7.47
CA TYR A 212 -10.27 7.79 8.78
C TYR A 212 -8.78 7.47 8.67
N LYS A 213 -8.35 6.78 7.61
CA LYS A 213 -6.92 6.56 7.34
C LYS A 213 -6.15 7.87 7.11
N THR A 214 -6.80 8.86 6.50
CA THR A 214 -6.25 10.23 6.34
C THR A 214 -6.16 10.97 7.67
N MET A 215 -7.20 10.88 8.50
CA MET A 215 -7.20 11.47 9.85
C MET A 215 -6.13 10.84 10.72
N MET A 216 -5.99 9.51 10.69
CA MET A 216 -4.93 8.75 11.34
C MET A 216 -3.53 9.24 10.93
N ALA A 217 -3.27 9.41 9.63
CA ALA A 217 -2.00 9.92 9.12
C ALA A 217 -1.67 11.31 9.70
N PHE A 218 -2.65 12.22 9.73
CA PHE A 218 -2.45 13.55 10.31
C PHE A 218 -2.25 13.50 11.82
N LYS A 219 -3.12 12.79 12.55
CA LYS A 219 -3.02 12.57 14.00
C LYS A 219 -1.64 12.04 14.37
N TYR A 220 -1.15 11.01 13.67
CA TYR A 220 0.16 10.43 13.92
C TYR A 220 1.28 11.44 13.65
N SER A 221 1.21 12.15 12.52
CA SER A 221 2.22 13.16 12.17
C SER A 221 2.34 14.30 13.18
N ILE A 222 1.27 14.61 13.89
CA ILE A 222 1.20 15.75 14.82
C ILE A 222 1.55 15.30 16.24
N THR A 223 1.05 14.14 16.66
CA THR A 223 1.21 13.65 18.04
C THR A 223 2.48 12.83 18.24
N LYS A 224 2.93 12.09 17.22
CA LYS A 224 4.09 11.19 17.28
C LYS A 224 5.28 11.68 16.45
N CYS A 225 5.02 12.38 15.34
CA CYS A 225 6.04 12.82 14.39
C CYS A 225 6.15 14.35 14.22
N SER A 226 5.97 15.10 15.31
CA SER A 226 5.87 16.57 15.29
C SER A 226 7.10 17.28 14.68
N HIS A 227 8.27 16.65 14.74
CA HIS A 227 9.54 17.13 14.19
C HIS A 227 9.76 16.77 12.70
N ALA A 228 8.79 16.11 12.05
CA ALA A 228 8.79 15.96 10.60
C ALA A 228 8.43 17.29 9.92
N LYS A 229 9.19 17.73 8.91
CA LYS A 229 8.92 19.00 8.19
C LYS A 229 7.82 18.87 7.15
N TYR A 230 7.72 17.71 6.51
CA TYR A 230 6.75 17.44 5.46
C TYR A 230 6.15 16.06 5.65
N VAL A 231 4.88 15.92 5.28
CA VAL A 231 4.17 14.63 5.22
C VAL A 231 3.77 14.37 3.78
N LEU A 232 4.15 13.24 3.23
CA LEU A 232 3.63 12.75 1.96
C LEU A 232 2.61 11.64 2.25
N LYS A 233 1.38 11.78 1.77
CA LYS A 233 0.45 10.67 1.62
C LYS A 233 0.57 10.10 0.21
N THR A 234 0.61 8.79 0.06
CA THR A 234 0.49 8.08 -1.22
C THR A 234 -0.22 6.74 -1.05
N ASP A 235 -0.44 6.02 -2.15
CA ASP A 235 -1.07 4.69 -2.19
C ASP A 235 -0.02 3.61 -2.49
N ASP A 236 -0.34 2.34 -2.25
CA ASP A 236 0.56 1.21 -2.47
C ASP A 236 0.71 0.78 -3.94
N ASP A 237 -0.03 1.40 -4.84
CA ASP A 237 0.09 1.25 -6.30
C ASP A 237 0.88 2.40 -6.95
N MET A 238 1.60 3.20 -6.15
CA MET A 238 2.34 4.38 -6.60
C MET A 238 3.86 4.19 -6.50
N TRP A 239 4.59 4.91 -7.36
CA TRP A 239 6.04 5.02 -7.30
C TRP A 239 6.48 6.46 -7.00
N VAL A 240 7.39 6.64 -6.04
CA VAL A 240 7.87 7.95 -5.61
C VAL A 240 9.36 8.10 -5.88
N ASN A 241 9.73 9.09 -6.70
CA ASN A 241 11.12 9.53 -6.86
C ASN A 241 11.55 10.33 -5.62
N ILE A 242 11.95 9.67 -4.53
CA ILE A 242 12.34 10.34 -3.28
C ILE A 242 13.46 11.39 -3.52
N PRO A 243 14.57 11.08 -4.22
CA PRO A 243 15.61 12.09 -4.49
C PRO A 243 15.09 13.31 -5.26
N GLY A 244 14.25 13.09 -6.27
CA GLY A 244 13.63 14.17 -7.04
C GLY A 244 12.68 15.01 -6.20
N LEU A 245 11.86 14.37 -5.36
CA LEU A 245 10.95 15.04 -4.45
C LEU A 245 11.68 15.93 -3.44
N LEU A 246 12.78 15.44 -2.86
CA LEU A 246 13.59 16.23 -1.92
C LEU A 246 14.18 17.48 -2.57
N LYS A 247 14.62 17.40 -3.84
CA LYS A 247 15.09 18.58 -4.60
C LYS A 247 13.97 19.61 -4.79
N VAL A 248 12.75 19.17 -5.10
CA VAL A 248 11.58 20.06 -5.22
C VAL A 248 11.25 20.70 -3.87
N ILE A 249 11.23 19.91 -2.80
CA ILE A 249 11.00 20.41 -1.43
C ILE A 249 12.02 21.48 -1.04
N GLN A 250 13.29 21.28 -1.38
CA GLN A 250 14.35 22.25 -1.11
C GLN A 250 14.17 23.54 -1.92
N ARG A 251 13.85 23.42 -3.21
CA ARG A 251 13.64 24.57 -4.10
C ARG A 251 12.42 25.40 -3.69
N GLU A 252 11.31 24.74 -3.36
CA GLU A 252 10.02 25.38 -3.06
C GLU A 252 9.75 25.49 -1.55
N LYS A 253 10.79 25.47 -0.71
CA LYS A 253 10.68 25.38 0.75
C LYS A 253 9.71 26.39 1.36
N LYS A 254 9.75 27.66 0.92
CA LYS A 254 8.87 28.71 1.47
C LYS A 254 7.40 28.45 1.15
N THR A 255 7.10 28.10 -0.10
CA THR A 255 5.74 27.86 -0.60
C THR A 255 5.14 26.59 0.01
N LEU A 256 5.91 25.49 0.01
CA LEU A 256 5.41 24.19 0.45
C LEU A 256 5.18 24.09 1.96
N GLN A 257 5.69 25.03 2.78
CA GLN A 257 5.42 25.02 4.22
C GLN A 257 3.95 25.30 4.56
N THR A 258 3.25 26.05 3.72
CA THR A 258 1.86 26.49 3.94
C THR A 258 0.89 25.98 2.87
N ALA A 259 1.37 25.24 1.87
CA ALA A 259 0.58 24.72 0.76
C ALA A 259 0.51 23.18 0.75
N VAL A 260 -0.39 22.66 -0.09
CA VAL A 260 -0.43 21.24 -0.48
C VAL A 260 0.18 21.11 -1.87
N GLY A 261 1.14 20.21 -2.02
CA GLY A 261 1.71 19.83 -3.31
C GLY A 261 1.06 18.55 -3.86
N GLY A 262 0.80 18.50 -5.16
CA GLY A 262 0.24 17.33 -5.84
C GLY A 262 -0.44 17.71 -7.15
N ALA A 263 -1.13 16.75 -7.77
CA ALA A 263 -2.01 17.01 -8.89
C ALA A 263 -3.34 17.59 -8.37
N CYS A 264 -3.49 18.90 -8.39
CA CYS A 264 -4.63 19.59 -7.78
C CYS A 264 -5.63 20.12 -8.80
N HIS A 265 -6.91 19.96 -8.48
CA HIS A 265 -8.06 20.38 -9.26
C HIS A 265 -8.76 21.52 -8.50
N PRO A 266 -8.58 22.78 -8.91
CA PRO A 266 -9.23 23.92 -8.24
C PRO A 266 -10.74 23.95 -8.47
N VAL A 267 -11.20 23.36 -9.59
CA VAL A 267 -12.61 23.27 -9.95
C VAL A 267 -12.90 21.84 -10.42
N ALA A 268 -13.82 21.17 -9.72
CA ALA A 268 -14.34 19.86 -10.07
C ALA A 268 -15.69 19.65 -9.38
N GLY A 269 -16.53 18.78 -9.96
CA GLY A 269 -17.87 18.47 -9.43
C GLY A 269 -18.04 17.00 -9.05
N PRO A 270 -19.00 16.69 -8.16
CA PRO A 270 -19.37 15.31 -7.84
C PRO A 270 -19.89 14.57 -9.08
N ILE A 271 -19.43 13.33 -9.25
CA ILE A 271 -19.99 12.43 -10.25
C ILE A 271 -21.32 11.90 -9.70
N ARG A 272 -22.41 12.19 -10.42
CA ARG A 272 -23.78 11.82 -10.00
C ARG A 272 -24.30 10.51 -10.61
N ASN A 273 -23.46 9.81 -11.37
CA ASN A 273 -23.80 8.50 -11.94
C ASN A 273 -23.57 7.39 -10.90
N PRO A 274 -24.61 6.66 -10.46
CA PRO A 274 -24.49 5.58 -9.46
C PRO A 274 -23.58 4.42 -9.85
N SER A 275 -23.35 4.19 -11.16
CA SER A 275 -22.43 3.13 -11.62
C SER A 275 -20.95 3.52 -11.54
N SER A 276 -20.65 4.79 -11.26
CA SER A 276 -19.26 5.22 -11.11
C SER A 276 -18.69 4.84 -9.76
N LYS A 277 -17.44 4.36 -9.73
CA LYS A 277 -16.64 4.21 -8.48
C LYS A 277 -16.62 5.50 -7.65
N TRP A 278 -16.71 6.65 -8.31
CA TRP A 278 -16.60 7.98 -7.72
C TRP A 278 -17.95 8.65 -7.49
N TYR A 279 -19.04 7.86 -7.47
CA TYR A 279 -20.38 8.37 -7.25
C TYR A 279 -20.51 9.08 -5.89
N ALA A 280 -21.02 10.31 -5.92
CA ALA A 280 -21.46 11.04 -4.76
C ALA A 280 -22.94 11.40 -4.93
N SER A 281 -23.80 10.92 -4.03
CA SER A 281 -25.21 11.26 -4.03
C SER A 281 -25.44 12.68 -3.52
N TYR A 282 -26.56 13.30 -3.88
CA TYR A 282 -26.94 14.60 -3.33
C TYR A 282 -27.09 14.56 -1.80
N GLN A 283 -27.44 13.40 -1.23
CA GLN A 283 -27.48 13.22 0.23
C GLN A 283 -26.10 13.28 0.87
N SER A 284 -25.08 12.68 0.25
CA SER A 284 -23.69 12.72 0.75
C SER A 284 -22.98 14.06 0.53
N TYR A 285 -23.35 14.76 -0.54
CA TYR A 285 -22.78 16.03 -0.94
C TYR A 285 -23.79 16.81 -1.80
N PRO A 286 -24.48 17.83 -1.26
CA PRO A 286 -25.56 18.53 -1.97
C PRO A 286 -25.05 19.44 -3.09
N HIS A 287 -23.86 20.01 -2.93
CA HIS A 287 -23.35 21.04 -3.83
C HIS A 287 -22.94 20.49 -5.19
N ASN A 288 -23.00 21.33 -6.22
CA ASN A 288 -22.63 20.94 -7.60
C ASN A 288 -21.12 21.03 -7.87
N SER A 289 -20.36 21.60 -6.94
CA SER A 289 -18.91 21.75 -7.05
C SER A 289 -18.25 21.35 -5.74
N TYR A 290 -17.13 20.63 -5.83
CA TYR A 290 -16.25 20.37 -4.69
C TYR A 290 -15.39 21.60 -4.40
N PRO A 291 -14.95 21.81 -3.14
CA PRO A 291 -13.82 22.68 -2.85
C PRO A 291 -12.59 22.17 -3.60
N GLY A 292 -11.64 23.05 -3.91
CA GLY A 292 -10.39 22.65 -4.55
C GLY A 292 -9.69 21.53 -3.79
N PHE A 293 -9.32 20.46 -4.49
CA PHE A 293 -8.71 19.28 -3.90
C PHE A 293 -7.58 18.73 -4.77
N CYS A 294 -6.71 17.91 -4.19
CA CYS A 294 -5.70 17.18 -4.95
C CYS A 294 -6.06 15.72 -5.13
N SER A 295 -5.59 15.13 -6.23
CA SER A 295 -5.71 13.70 -6.53
C SER A 295 -5.17 12.84 -5.39
N GLY A 296 -5.74 11.64 -5.23
CA GLY A 296 -5.35 10.69 -4.20
C GLY A 296 -3.95 10.10 -4.36
N THR A 297 -3.39 10.11 -5.58
CA THR A 297 -2.13 9.44 -5.96
C THR A 297 -0.93 9.88 -5.12
N GLY A 298 -0.84 11.17 -4.80
CA GLY A 298 0.25 11.71 -3.98
C GLY A 298 -0.05 13.13 -3.52
N LYS A 299 0.02 13.35 -2.20
CA LYS A 299 -0.21 14.68 -1.58
C LYS A 299 0.89 14.99 -0.59
N LEU A 300 1.62 16.06 -0.85
CA LEU A 300 2.64 16.59 0.04
C LEU A 300 2.04 17.72 0.88
N PHE A 301 2.14 17.60 2.20
CA PHE A 301 1.65 18.58 3.16
C PHE A 301 2.82 19.26 3.87
N GLY A 302 2.80 20.59 3.86
CA GLY A 302 3.73 21.43 4.59
C GLY A 302 3.63 21.32 6.11
N GLY A 303 4.76 21.56 6.77
CA GLY A 303 4.90 21.50 8.21
C GLY A 303 3.83 22.30 8.96
N GLN A 304 3.62 23.55 8.56
CA GLN A 304 2.68 24.48 9.19
C GLN A 304 1.22 24.15 8.88
N LEU A 305 0.96 23.60 7.69
CA LEU A 305 -0.39 23.27 7.25
C LEU A 305 -0.99 22.11 8.06
N ARG A 306 -0.17 21.11 8.42
CA ARG A 306 -0.60 19.98 9.27
C ARG A 306 -1.16 20.44 10.62
N PHE A 307 -0.58 21.49 11.22
CA PHE A 307 -1.09 22.05 12.47
C PHE A 307 -2.40 22.84 12.30
N LYS A 308 -2.72 23.32 11.11
CA LYS A 308 -4.02 23.97 10.84
C LYS A 308 -5.16 22.95 10.79
N PHE A 309 -4.89 21.75 10.27
CA PHE A 309 -5.87 20.66 10.20
C PHE A 309 -6.17 19.99 11.55
N SER A 310 -5.40 20.27 12.60
CA SER A 310 -5.63 19.74 13.96
C SER A 310 -6.21 20.75 14.95
N ARG A 311 -6.35 22.02 14.55
CA ARG A 311 -6.87 23.06 15.45
C ARG A 311 -8.36 23.31 15.23
N PRO A 312 -9.17 23.28 16.30
CA PRO A 312 -10.51 23.84 16.29
C PRO A 312 -10.46 25.28 15.75
N GLU A 313 -11.47 25.66 14.98
CA GLU A 313 -11.56 26.98 14.34
C GLU A 313 -11.47 28.14 15.36
N SER A 314 -11.94 27.91 16.59
CA SER A 314 -11.88 28.83 17.73
C SER A 314 -10.45 29.26 18.14
N LEU A 315 -9.40 28.52 17.74
CA LEU A 315 -8.00 28.80 18.09
C LEU A 315 -7.16 29.35 16.92
N ARG A 316 -7.76 29.58 15.74
CA ARG A 316 -7.04 30.12 14.57
C ARG A 316 -6.80 31.64 14.61
N GLY A 317 -7.44 32.36 15.54
CA GLY A 317 -7.42 33.83 15.63
C GLY A 317 -6.42 34.48 16.60
N ARG A 318 -5.46 33.75 17.20
CA ARG A 318 -4.46 34.35 18.11
C ARG A 318 -3.03 34.08 17.69
N ARG A 319 -2.56 34.81 16.67
CA ARG A 319 -1.19 35.31 16.61
C ARG A 319 -1.26 36.74 16.09
N LYS A 320 -1.06 37.70 17.01
CA LYS A 320 -0.60 39.05 16.68
C LYS A 320 0.86 38.95 16.26
#